data_AF-A0A9N9SZR3-F1
#
_entry.id   AF-A0A9N9SZR3-F1
#
_cell.length_a   1.000
_cell.length_b   1.000
_cell.length_c   1.000
_cell.angle_alpha   90.00
_cell.angle_beta   90.00
_cell.angle_gamma   90.00
#
_symmetry.space_group_name_H-M   'P 1'
#
loop_
_entity.id
_entity.type
_entity.pdbx_description
1 polymer ?
#
loop_
_entity_poly.entity_id
_entity_poly.type
_entity_poly.pdbx_seq_one_letter_code
_entity_poly.pdbx_strand_id
1 'polypeptide(L)'
;MRMENSSLNKAHQQQRRAEALLRQKKYEDCIECHKQAIQLLEDSLTLTENARSLESLKLQKEYHKKQIDFVQMKKAQSQIENHKKLAQLQKRRISVPSNDPENGEGLEAAIYRTIEVHDSLIDYLGKRGGSDNDSIKSYSTSDNEEKLEKETTQVIGNKHPKDDSQIIEELKVLSGQLRDSVKCLLIQLDDRNREIEKLRATIRVLEGEKQKAQQTKNNSSLKVVTDSSGGTSPYIYSPCSELSPDIVNESRNLPQLAPLEMPNFDFLSLIKSSTVNNN
;
A
#
# COMPACT_ATOMS: atom_id res chain seq x y z
N MET A 1 50.50 24.61 -2.44
CA MET A 1 50.16 23.94 -3.73
C MET A 1 49.01 22.98 -3.49
N ARG A 2 47.88 23.17 -4.18
CA ARG A 2 46.62 22.45 -3.95
C ARG A 2 46.70 21.01 -4.48
N MET A 3 47.00 20.06 -3.60
CA MET A 3 46.95 18.62 -3.87
C MET A 3 45.50 18.11 -4.05
N GLU A 4 44.51 18.93 -3.68
CA GLU A 4 43.07 18.61 -3.74
C GLU A 4 42.49 18.48 -5.15
N ASN A 5 43.16 19.02 -6.18
CA ASN A 5 42.69 19.00 -7.57
C ASN A 5 43.45 18.02 -8.49
N SER A 6 44.33 17.17 -7.94
CA SER A 6 45.07 16.18 -8.73
C SER A 6 44.12 15.15 -9.36
N SER A 7 44.36 14.79 -10.62
CA SER A 7 43.63 13.77 -11.38
C SER A 7 43.50 12.46 -10.58
N LEU A 8 44.55 12.07 -9.87
CA LEU A 8 44.57 10.88 -8.99
C LEU A 8 43.59 11.00 -7.82
N ASN A 9 43.49 12.17 -7.18
CA ASN A 9 42.57 12.37 -6.07
C ASN A 9 41.10 12.28 -6.54
N LYS A 10 40.81 12.84 -7.72
CA LYS A 10 39.49 12.70 -8.36
C LYS A 10 39.16 11.24 -8.67
N ALA A 11 40.14 10.44 -9.11
CA ALA A 11 39.93 9.01 -9.33
C ALA A 11 39.51 8.27 -8.05
N HIS A 12 40.18 8.54 -6.92
CA HIS A 12 39.79 7.96 -5.63
C HIS A 12 38.43 8.47 -5.13
N GLN A 13 38.06 9.72 -5.42
CA GLN A 13 36.71 10.21 -5.13
C GLN A 13 35.66 9.44 -5.92
N GLN A 14 35.90 9.18 -7.21
CA GLN A 14 35.01 8.38 -8.04
C GLN A 14 34.91 6.93 -7.55
N GLN A 15 35.99 6.35 -7.04
CA GLN A 15 35.95 5.03 -6.40
C GLN A 15 35.00 5.01 -5.20
N ARG A 16 35.12 5.95 -4.27
CA ARG A 16 34.23 6.03 -3.09
C ARG A 16 32.76 6.21 -3.50
N ARG A 17 32.51 7.03 -4.53
CA ARG A 17 31.18 7.23 -5.10
C ARG A 17 30.64 5.93 -5.71
N ALA A 18 31.46 5.20 -6.47
CA ALA A 18 31.08 3.92 -7.08
C ALA A 18 30.69 2.88 -6.01
N GLU A 19 31.42 2.80 -4.90
CA GLU A 19 31.09 1.90 -3.79
C GLU A 19 29.75 2.24 -3.13
N ALA A 20 29.44 3.54 -2.97
CA ALA A 20 28.14 3.97 -2.45
C ALA A 20 26.99 3.61 -3.40
N LEU A 21 27.17 3.80 -4.71
CA LEU A 21 26.19 3.44 -5.75
C LEU A 21 25.97 1.92 -5.84
N LEU A 22 27.03 1.13 -5.65
CA LEU A 22 26.95 -0.32 -5.62
C LEU A 22 26.08 -0.83 -4.46
N ARG A 23 26.18 -0.18 -3.28
CA ARG A 23 25.30 -0.47 -2.13
C ARG A 23 23.84 -0.14 -2.42
N GLN A 24 23.60 0.90 -3.21
CA GLN A 24 22.26 1.31 -3.66
C GLN A 24 21.72 0.49 -4.85
N LYS A 25 22.48 -0.50 -5.35
CA LYS A 25 22.16 -1.30 -6.54
C LYS A 25 21.98 -0.47 -7.83
N LYS A 26 22.55 0.74 -7.88
CA LYS A 26 22.59 1.59 -9.08
C LYS A 26 23.80 1.18 -9.92
N TYR A 27 23.66 0.07 -10.65
CA TYR A 27 24.78 -0.56 -11.35
C TYR A 27 25.32 0.27 -12.52
N GLU A 28 24.46 0.98 -13.27
CA GLU A 28 24.89 1.85 -14.39
C GLU A 28 25.76 3.00 -13.91
N ASP A 29 25.26 3.78 -12.95
CA ASP A 29 25.99 4.92 -12.37
C ASP A 29 27.32 4.47 -11.75
N CYS A 30 27.35 3.28 -11.15
CA CYS A 30 28.57 2.68 -10.59
C CYS A 30 29.62 2.36 -11.67
N ILE A 31 29.20 1.76 -12.80
CA ILE A 31 30.07 1.49 -13.95
C ILE A 31 30.62 2.80 -14.52
N GLU A 32 29.78 3.83 -14.62
CA GLU A 32 30.22 5.14 -15.13
C GLU A 32 31.28 5.77 -14.22
N CYS A 33 31.11 5.72 -12.90
CA CYS A 33 32.11 6.20 -11.95
C CYS A 33 33.45 5.47 -12.10
N HIS A 34 33.45 4.15 -12.32
CA HIS A 34 34.69 3.39 -12.58
C HIS A 34 35.31 3.72 -13.94
N LYS A 35 34.52 3.98 -14.98
CA LYS A 35 35.03 4.47 -16.28
C LYS A 35 35.69 5.85 -16.16
N GLN A 36 35.06 6.77 -15.43
CA GLN A 36 35.62 8.09 -15.14
C GLN A 36 36.91 7.99 -14.31
N ALA A 37 36.99 7.06 -13.35
CA ALA A 37 38.22 6.80 -12.60
C ALA A 37 39.35 6.29 -13.50
N ILE A 38 39.06 5.42 -14.48
CA ILE A 38 40.05 4.96 -15.47
C ILE A 38 40.61 6.13 -16.30
N GLN A 39 39.75 7.01 -16.80
CA GLN A 39 40.17 8.20 -17.57
C GLN A 39 41.10 9.10 -16.75
N LEU A 40 40.72 9.38 -15.50
CA LEU A 40 41.54 10.20 -14.60
C LEU A 40 42.88 9.54 -14.24
N LEU A 41 42.93 8.20 -14.18
CA LEU A 41 44.18 7.46 -14.00
C LEU A 41 45.04 7.46 -15.27
N GLU A 42 44.44 7.45 -16.47
CA GLU A 42 45.15 7.62 -17.74
C GLU A 42 45.80 9.01 -17.84
N ASP A 43 45.08 10.05 -17.46
CA ASP A 43 45.64 11.41 -17.37
C ASP A 43 46.77 11.49 -16.34
N SER A 44 46.67 10.73 -15.25
CA SER A 44 47.74 10.66 -14.23
C SER A 44 48.97 9.90 -14.74
N LEU A 45 48.77 8.90 -15.60
CA LEU A 45 49.86 8.13 -16.22
C LEU A 45 50.67 8.97 -17.21
N THR A 46 50.04 9.92 -17.93
CA THR A 46 50.77 10.79 -18.87
C THR A 46 51.60 11.86 -18.16
N LEU A 47 51.21 12.26 -16.95
CA LEU A 47 51.91 13.28 -16.15
C LEU A 47 53.04 12.71 -15.27
N THR A 48 53.10 11.39 -15.09
CA THR A 48 54.02 10.75 -14.14
C THR A 48 55.23 10.15 -14.83
N GLU A 49 56.44 10.55 -14.43
CA GLU A 49 57.69 10.05 -15.02
C GLU A 49 58.35 8.91 -14.20
N ASN A 50 57.97 8.75 -12.94
CA ASN A 50 58.54 7.74 -12.06
C ASN A 50 58.04 6.32 -12.41
N ALA A 51 58.97 5.41 -12.72
CA ALA A 51 58.67 4.03 -13.11
C ALA A 51 57.82 3.25 -12.08
N ARG A 52 58.08 3.41 -10.77
CA ARG A 52 57.29 2.72 -9.72
C ARG A 52 55.88 3.29 -9.62
N SER A 53 55.74 4.60 -9.76
CA SER A 53 54.43 5.27 -9.75
C SER A 53 53.60 4.89 -10.98
N LEU A 54 54.23 4.79 -12.16
CA LEU A 54 53.59 4.31 -13.39
C LEU A 54 53.06 2.89 -13.25
N GLU A 55 53.83 1.98 -12.65
CA GLU A 55 53.38 0.61 -12.39
C GLU A 55 52.17 0.57 -11.44
N SER A 56 52.22 1.36 -10.35
CA SER A 56 51.09 1.47 -9.40
C SER A 56 49.81 1.99 -10.07
N LEU A 57 49.91 3.04 -10.88
CA LEU A 57 48.77 3.61 -11.60
C LEU A 57 48.19 2.64 -12.64
N LYS A 58 49.04 1.88 -13.34
CA LYS A 58 48.59 0.80 -14.24
C LYS A 58 47.80 -0.26 -13.49
N LEU A 59 48.29 -0.69 -12.32
CA LEU A 59 47.60 -1.67 -11.49
C LEU A 59 46.23 -1.15 -11.01
N GLN A 60 46.14 0.12 -10.60
CA GLN A 60 44.88 0.75 -10.21
C GLN A 60 43.87 0.83 -11.36
N LYS A 61 44.35 1.13 -12.58
CA LYS A 61 43.51 1.11 -13.78
C LYS A 61 42.97 -0.30 -14.06
N GLU A 62 43.81 -1.33 -13.98
CA GLU A 62 43.39 -2.72 -14.15
C GLU A 62 42.41 -3.17 -13.06
N TYR A 63 42.57 -2.69 -11.83
CA TYR A 63 41.59 -2.89 -10.77
C TYR A 63 40.21 -2.33 -11.17
N HIS A 64 40.13 -1.10 -11.67
CA HIS A 64 38.86 -0.52 -12.07
C HIS A 64 38.20 -1.23 -13.25
N LYS A 65 38.98 -1.77 -14.20
CA LYS A 65 38.43 -2.63 -15.26
C LYS A 65 37.77 -3.88 -14.69
N LYS A 66 38.48 -4.60 -13.81
CA LYS A 66 37.93 -5.78 -13.12
C LYS A 66 36.71 -5.45 -12.28
N GLN A 67 36.66 -4.26 -11.66
CA GLN A 67 35.47 -3.80 -10.93
C GLN A 67 34.28 -3.59 -11.85
N ILE A 68 34.47 -3.03 -13.05
CA ILE A 68 33.38 -2.91 -14.03
C ILE A 68 32.79 -4.29 -14.37
N ASP A 69 33.64 -5.29 -14.64
CA ASP A 69 33.19 -6.64 -14.95
C ASP A 69 32.41 -7.26 -13.78
N PHE A 70 32.91 -7.09 -12.55
CA PHE A 70 32.22 -7.53 -11.34
C PHE A 70 30.84 -6.87 -11.18
N VAL A 71 30.75 -5.56 -11.41
CA VAL A 71 29.49 -4.81 -11.30
C VAL A 71 28.50 -5.25 -12.39
N GLN A 72 28.97 -5.53 -13.62
CA GLN A 72 28.14 -6.08 -14.70
C GLN A 72 27.57 -7.46 -14.36
N MET A 73 28.40 -8.36 -13.82
CA MET A 73 27.95 -9.66 -13.34
C MET A 73 26.88 -9.52 -12.26
N LYS A 74 27.08 -8.59 -11.30
CA LYS A 74 26.13 -8.33 -10.22
C LYS A 74 24.81 -7.74 -10.73
N LYS A 75 24.85 -6.87 -11.75
CA LYS A 75 23.67 -6.37 -12.46
C LYS A 75 22.87 -7.52 -13.08
N ALA A 76 23.53 -8.40 -13.82
CA ALA A 76 22.89 -9.54 -14.46
C ALA A 76 22.24 -10.49 -13.44
N GLN A 77 22.95 -10.79 -12.34
CA GLN A 77 22.40 -11.57 -11.24
C GLN A 77 21.15 -10.92 -10.64
N SER A 78 21.19 -9.61 -10.38
CA SER A 78 20.05 -8.87 -9.83
C SER A 78 18.83 -8.90 -10.76
N GLN A 79 19.03 -8.88 -12.08
CA GLN A 79 17.95 -8.99 -13.06
C GLN A 79 17.33 -10.39 -13.06
N ILE A 80 18.15 -11.44 -13.00
CA ILE A 80 17.68 -12.83 -12.92
C ILE A 80 16.88 -13.05 -11.63
N GLU A 81 17.37 -12.56 -10.49
CA GLU A 81 16.67 -12.66 -9.20
C GLU A 81 15.32 -11.92 -9.22
N ASN A 82 15.28 -10.72 -9.80
CA ASN A 82 14.03 -9.97 -9.95
C ASN A 82 13.03 -10.70 -10.86
N HIS A 83 13.49 -11.24 -11.98
CA HIS A 83 12.65 -12.03 -12.89
C HIS A 83 12.11 -13.29 -12.22
N LYS A 84 12.94 -14.02 -11.46
CA LYS A 84 12.52 -15.17 -10.66
C LYS A 84 11.49 -14.81 -9.59
N LYS A 85 11.67 -13.69 -8.88
CA LYS A 85 10.70 -13.20 -7.89
C LYS A 85 9.36 -12.85 -8.54
N LEU A 86 9.37 -12.19 -9.69
CA LEU A 86 8.15 -11.88 -10.43
C LEU A 86 7.42 -13.15 -10.88
N ALA A 87 8.14 -14.13 -11.42
CA ALA A 87 7.58 -15.42 -11.81
C ALA A 87 7.01 -16.20 -10.60
N GLN A 88 7.66 -16.12 -9.43
CA GLN A 88 7.14 -16.73 -8.20
C GLN A 88 5.87 -16.04 -7.69
N LEU A 89 5.78 -14.71 -7.79
CA LEU A 89 4.56 -13.97 -7.45
C LEU A 89 3.39 -14.34 -8.37
N GLN A 90 3.63 -14.50 -9.67
CA GLN A 90 2.63 -15.02 -10.61
C GLN A 90 2.18 -16.43 -10.24
N LYS A 91 3.12 -17.34 -9.92
CA LYS A 91 2.79 -18.69 -9.45
C LYS A 91 1.98 -18.68 -8.14
N ARG A 92 2.31 -17.80 -7.19
CA ARG A 92 1.52 -17.63 -5.96
C ARG A 92 0.12 -17.08 -6.22
N ARG A 93 -0.05 -16.17 -7.19
CA ARG A 93 -1.39 -15.71 -7.63
C ARG A 93 -2.20 -16.85 -8.24
N ILE A 94 -1.56 -17.75 -8.99
CA ILE A 94 -2.22 -18.93 -9.60
C ILE A 94 -2.48 -20.04 -8.55
N SER A 95 -1.68 -20.12 -7.48
CA SER A 95 -1.79 -21.17 -6.45
C SER A 95 -2.64 -20.80 -5.23
N VAL A 96 -3.32 -19.65 -5.22
CA VAL A 96 -4.44 -19.44 -4.28
C VAL A 96 -5.64 -20.14 -4.92
N PRO A 97 -6.12 -21.27 -4.38
CA PRO A 97 -7.35 -21.86 -4.85
C PRO A 97 -8.49 -20.95 -4.38
N SER A 98 -8.98 -20.11 -5.27
CA SER A 98 -10.32 -19.57 -5.16
C SER A 98 -11.28 -20.76 -5.18
N ASN A 99 -11.94 -21.02 -4.06
CA ASN A 99 -12.99 -22.05 -3.94
C ASN A 99 -14.28 -21.59 -4.65
N ASP A 100 -14.20 -21.19 -5.91
CA ASP A 100 -15.39 -20.96 -6.74
C ASP A 100 -15.12 -21.46 -8.16
N PRO A 101 -15.68 -22.62 -8.53
CA PRO A 101 -15.62 -23.13 -9.88
C PRO A 101 -16.86 -22.64 -10.62
N GLU A 102 -16.82 -21.43 -11.17
CA GLU A 102 -17.62 -21.10 -12.35
C GLU A 102 -17.20 -19.75 -12.95
N ASN A 103 -16.45 -19.85 -14.05
CA ASN A 103 -16.51 -18.90 -15.16
C ASN A 103 -16.40 -17.39 -14.80
N GLY A 104 -15.20 -16.92 -14.49
CA GLY A 104 -14.97 -15.48 -14.38
C GLY A 104 -13.50 -15.14 -14.27
N GLU A 105 -12.98 -14.34 -15.20
CA GLU A 105 -11.82 -13.51 -14.92
C GLU A 105 -12.01 -12.86 -13.55
N GLY A 106 -11.06 -13.02 -12.63
CA GLY A 106 -11.13 -12.37 -11.33
C GLY A 106 -11.41 -10.87 -11.50
N LEU A 107 -12.25 -10.29 -10.66
CA LEU A 107 -12.69 -8.90 -10.77
C LEU A 107 -11.52 -7.91 -11.01
N GLU A 108 -10.37 -8.15 -10.38
CA GLU A 108 -9.12 -7.40 -10.61
C GLU A 108 -8.68 -7.43 -12.09
N ALA A 109 -8.68 -8.60 -12.71
CA ALA A 109 -8.31 -8.78 -14.12
C ALA A 109 -9.33 -8.11 -15.05
N ALA A 110 -10.62 -8.20 -14.75
CA ALA A 110 -11.67 -7.50 -15.50
C ALA A 110 -11.49 -5.97 -15.42
N ILE A 111 -11.21 -5.43 -14.22
CA ILE A 111 -10.96 -3.99 -14.02
C ILE A 111 -9.75 -3.53 -14.86
N TYR A 112 -8.63 -4.27 -14.82
CA TYR A 112 -7.45 -3.89 -15.60
C TYR A 112 -7.68 -3.98 -17.11
N ARG A 113 -8.39 -5.01 -17.59
CA ARG A 113 -8.76 -5.15 -19.00
C ARG A 113 -9.65 -3.98 -19.45
N THR A 114 -10.62 -3.57 -18.64
CA THR A 114 -11.47 -2.42 -18.95
C THR A 114 -10.68 -1.11 -19.01
N ILE A 115 -9.74 -0.89 -18.09
CA ILE A 115 -8.84 0.28 -18.12
C ILE A 115 -7.98 0.27 -19.39
N GLU A 116 -7.43 -0.87 -19.78
CA GLU A 116 -6.59 -1.00 -20.98
C GLU A 116 -7.35 -0.73 -22.29
N VAL A 117 -8.57 -1.27 -22.42
CA VAL A 117 -9.44 -1.01 -23.57
C VAL A 117 -9.83 0.46 -23.64
N HIS A 118 -10.14 1.07 -22.49
CA HIS A 118 -10.49 2.48 -22.38
C HIS A 118 -9.32 3.40 -22.78
N ASP A 119 -8.10 3.11 -22.31
CA ASP A 119 -6.91 3.90 -22.64
C ASP A 119 -6.55 3.79 -24.13
N SER A 120 -6.70 2.59 -24.70
CA SER A 120 -6.51 2.36 -26.14
C SER A 120 -7.49 3.18 -27.00
N LEU A 121 -8.74 3.32 -26.55
CA LEU A 121 -9.75 4.13 -27.23
C LEU A 121 -9.44 5.63 -27.13
N ILE A 122 -9.02 6.12 -25.96
CA ILE A 122 -8.62 7.51 -25.77
C ILE A 122 -7.43 7.87 -26.66
N ASP A 123 -6.44 6.99 -26.74
CA ASP A 123 -5.27 7.18 -27.60
C ASP A 123 -5.64 7.15 -29.09
N TYR A 124 -6.57 6.26 -29.48
CA TYR A 124 -7.10 6.23 -30.84
C TYR A 124 -7.82 7.53 -31.21
N LEU A 125 -8.65 8.06 -30.32
CA LEU A 125 -9.36 9.33 -30.53
C LEU A 125 -8.39 10.51 -30.56
N GLY A 126 -7.39 10.54 -29.68
CA GLY A 126 -6.36 11.58 -29.66
C GLY A 126 -5.48 11.62 -30.91
N LYS A 127 -5.23 10.47 -31.55
CA LYS A 127 -4.47 10.41 -32.81
C LYS A 127 -5.30 10.84 -34.02
N ARG A 128 -6.60 10.60 -34.01
CA ARG A 128 -7.51 10.96 -35.11
C ARG A 128 -7.84 12.46 -35.16
N GLY A 129 -7.85 13.14 -34.01
CA GLY A 129 -8.10 14.59 -33.93
C GLY A 129 -6.94 15.48 -34.39
N GLY A 130 -5.74 14.92 -34.60
CA GLY A 130 -4.53 15.70 -34.93
C GLY A 130 -4.04 15.63 -36.37
N SER A 131 -4.68 14.84 -37.26
CA SER A 131 -4.11 14.56 -38.59
C SER A 131 -4.67 15.41 -39.74
N ASP A 132 -5.90 15.93 -39.68
CA ASP A 132 -6.58 16.44 -40.89
C ASP A 132 -7.33 17.79 -40.73
N ASN A 133 -6.84 18.72 -39.90
CA ASN A 133 -7.49 20.05 -39.76
C ASN A 133 -6.56 21.24 -40.08
N ASP A 134 -5.77 21.11 -41.14
CA ASP A 134 -4.98 22.21 -41.71
C ASP A 134 -5.42 22.57 -43.15
N SER A 135 -6.65 22.20 -43.52
CA SER A 135 -7.18 22.47 -44.86
C SER A 135 -8.67 22.79 -44.84
N ILE A 136 -9.04 23.91 -44.19
CA ILE A 136 -10.15 24.76 -44.63
C ILE A 136 -9.71 26.21 -44.40
N LYS A 137 -9.02 26.73 -45.42
CA LYS A 137 -8.93 28.16 -45.69
C LYS A 137 -10.33 28.59 -46.13
N SER A 138 -11.18 29.05 -45.20
CA SER A 138 -12.40 29.74 -45.58
C SER A 138 -12.03 31.17 -45.96
N TYR A 139 -11.95 31.39 -47.27
CA TYR A 139 -11.87 32.69 -47.91
C TYR A 139 -13.10 33.50 -47.51
N SER A 140 -12.99 34.33 -46.47
CA SER A 140 -13.95 35.41 -46.23
C SER A 140 -13.60 36.56 -47.15
N THR A 141 -14.37 36.68 -48.22
CA THR A 141 -14.50 37.85 -49.09
C THR A 141 -14.70 39.11 -48.26
N SER A 142 -13.80 40.08 -48.40
CA SER A 142 -13.93 41.43 -47.85
C SER A 142 -13.95 42.42 -49.01
N ASP A 143 -15.14 42.63 -49.58
CA ASP A 143 -15.47 43.84 -50.33
C ASP A 143 -16.53 44.61 -49.55
N ASN A 144 -16.10 45.77 -49.02
CA ASN A 144 -16.82 47.05 -48.91
C ASN A 144 -16.59 47.78 -47.58
N GLU A 145 -15.95 48.93 -47.72
CA GLU A 145 -15.93 50.03 -46.76
C GLU A 145 -17.31 50.71 -46.72
N GLU A 146 -17.90 50.91 -45.53
CA GLU A 146 -18.37 52.23 -45.04
C GLU A 146 -19.10 52.13 -43.66
N LYS A 147 -18.52 52.83 -42.68
CA LYS A 147 -19.12 53.74 -41.68
C LYS A 147 -20.46 53.45 -40.94
N LEU A 148 -20.36 53.69 -39.60
CA LEU A 148 -21.41 54.14 -38.63
C LEU A 148 -22.51 53.10 -38.32
N GLU A 149 -22.99 52.86 -37.11
CA GLU A 149 -22.99 53.59 -35.85
C GLU A 149 -23.43 52.63 -34.71
N LYS A 150 -23.38 53.11 -33.47
CA LYS A 150 -23.49 52.38 -32.19
C LYS A 150 -24.82 51.63 -32.00
N GLU A 151 -24.76 50.37 -31.59
CA GLU A 151 -25.81 49.75 -30.77
C GLU A 151 -25.21 48.77 -29.75
N THR A 152 -25.71 48.87 -28.53
CA THR A 152 -25.35 48.09 -27.35
C THR A 152 -25.66 46.61 -27.57
N THR A 153 -24.68 45.82 -28.00
CA THR A 153 -24.75 44.37 -27.93
C THR A 153 -24.16 43.92 -26.61
N GLN A 154 -25.07 43.56 -25.71
CA GLN A 154 -24.84 42.62 -24.62
C GLN A 154 -23.89 41.53 -25.15
N VAL A 155 -22.65 41.50 -24.66
CA VAL A 155 -21.68 40.46 -25.02
C VAL A 155 -22.20 39.17 -24.44
N ILE A 156 -23.07 38.51 -25.20
CA ILE A 156 -23.47 37.13 -24.99
C ILE A 156 -22.16 36.37 -25.14
N GLY A 157 -21.63 35.91 -24.01
CA GLY A 157 -20.51 35.00 -23.98
C GLY A 157 -20.95 33.71 -24.63
N ASN A 158 -20.82 33.64 -25.95
CA ASN A 158 -20.96 32.39 -26.69
C ASN A 158 -19.86 31.47 -26.15
N LYS A 159 -20.23 30.58 -25.22
CA LYS A 159 -19.38 29.46 -24.83
C LYS A 159 -19.09 28.72 -26.12
N HIS A 160 -17.87 28.87 -26.63
CA HIS A 160 -17.41 28.03 -27.72
C HIS A 160 -17.64 26.58 -27.27
N PRO A 161 -18.33 25.75 -28.06
CA PRO A 161 -18.40 24.32 -27.74
C PRO A 161 -16.96 23.82 -27.61
N LYS A 162 -16.70 23.04 -26.55
CA LYS A 162 -15.35 22.54 -26.28
C LYS A 162 -14.85 21.81 -27.53
N ASP A 163 -13.64 22.13 -27.94
CA ASP A 163 -13.00 21.47 -29.07
C ASP A 163 -12.80 19.99 -28.75
N ASP A 164 -12.98 19.09 -29.72
CA ASP A 164 -12.87 17.64 -29.52
C ASP A 164 -11.49 17.28 -28.95
N SER A 165 -10.46 18.04 -29.33
CA SER A 165 -9.10 17.97 -28.78
C SER A 165 -9.06 18.24 -27.27
N GLN A 166 -9.75 19.30 -26.80
CA GLN A 166 -9.84 19.63 -25.38
C GLN A 166 -10.62 18.58 -24.59
N ILE A 167 -11.69 18.03 -25.16
CA ILE A 167 -12.48 16.97 -24.53
C ILE A 167 -11.64 15.70 -24.35
N ILE A 168 -10.84 15.33 -25.36
CA ILE A 168 -9.96 14.17 -25.30
C ILE A 168 -8.86 14.36 -24.24
N GLU A 169 -8.30 15.56 -24.11
CA GLU A 169 -7.32 15.87 -23.06
C GLU A 169 -7.93 15.81 -21.66
N GLU A 170 -9.12 16.38 -21.45
CA GLU A 170 -9.87 16.26 -20.19
C GLU A 170 -10.16 14.79 -19.85
N LEU A 171 -10.53 13.98 -20.85
CA LEU A 171 -10.80 12.56 -20.69
C LEU A 171 -9.51 11.77 -20.32
N LYS A 172 -8.35 12.13 -20.88
CA LYS A 172 -7.05 11.57 -20.49
C LYS A 172 -6.73 11.85 -19.02
N VAL A 173 -6.95 13.08 -18.58
CA VAL A 173 -6.71 13.50 -17.19
C VAL A 173 -7.63 12.76 -16.23
N LEU A 174 -8.94 12.71 -16.53
CA LEU A 174 -9.93 12.02 -15.70
C LEU A 174 -9.67 10.51 -15.62
N SER A 175 -9.30 9.91 -16.76
CA SER A 175 -8.89 8.50 -16.81
C SER A 175 -7.68 8.23 -15.91
N GLY A 176 -6.69 9.13 -15.90
CA GLY A 176 -5.56 9.08 -14.97
C GLY A 176 -5.97 9.09 -13.50
N GLN A 177 -6.85 10.02 -13.13
CA GLN A 177 -7.36 10.11 -11.76
C GLN A 177 -8.13 8.85 -11.34
N LEU A 178 -8.93 8.28 -12.24
CA LEU A 178 -9.64 7.03 -11.98
C LEU A 178 -8.66 5.88 -11.71
N ARG A 179 -7.59 5.75 -12.51
CA ARG A 179 -6.55 4.72 -12.30
C ARG A 179 -5.90 4.86 -10.93
N ASP A 180 -5.56 6.08 -10.53
CA ASP A 180 -4.90 6.31 -9.25
C ASP A 180 -5.85 6.02 -8.06
N SER A 181 -7.13 6.35 -8.20
CA SER A 181 -8.16 5.96 -7.22
C SER A 181 -8.31 4.44 -7.12
N VAL A 182 -8.40 3.72 -8.26
CA VAL A 182 -8.48 2.26 -8.28
C VAL A 182 -7.26 1.62 -7.62
N LYS A 183 -6.04 2.12 -7.89
CA LYS A 183 -4.81 1.65 -7.22
C LYS A 183 -4.88 1.88 -5.71
N CYS A 184 -5.31 3.05 -5.27
CA CYS A 184 -5.46 3.35 -3.84
C CYS A 184 -6.46 2.40 -3.17
N LEU A 185 -7.59 2.10 -3.81
CA LEU A 185 -8.58 1.16 -3.29
C LEU A 185 -8.03 -0.26 -3.19
N LEU A 186 -7.26 -0.72 -4.18
CA LEU A 186 -6.60 -2.03 -4.13
C LEU A 186 -5.59 -2.12 -2.97
N ILE A 187 -4.80 -1.07 -2.76
CA ILE A 187 -3.87 -1.00 -1.62
C ILE A 187 -4.64 -1.04 -0.29
N GLN A 188 -5.74 -0.29 -0.17
CA GLN A 188 -6.57 -0.29 1.03
C GLN A 188 -7.20 -1.66 1.30
N LEU A 189 -7.66 -2.35 0.24
CA LEU A 189 -8.23 -3.70 0.33
C LEU A 189 -7.17 -4.68 0.84
N ASP A 190 -5.96 -4.63 0.29
CA ASP A 190 -4.82 -5.45 0.74
C ASP A 190 -4.49 -5.21 2.22
N ASP A 191 -4.48 -3.96 2.67
CA ASP A 191 -4.20 -3.62 4.06
C ASP A 191 -5.32 -4.10 5.00
N ARG A 192 -6.59 -3.96 4.59
CA ARG A 192 -7.74 -4.51 5.33
C ARG A 192 -7.68 -6.04 5.41
N ASN A 193 -7.31 -6.72 4.32
CA ASN A 193 -7.13 -8.18 4.32
C ASN A 193 -6.01 -8.61 5.28
N ARG A 194 -4.88 -7.89 5.30
CA ARG A 194 -3.80 -8.15 6.27
C ARG A 194 -4.26 -7.94 7.71
N GLU A 195 -5.06 -6.91 7.95
CA GLU A 195 -5.63 -6.63 9.26
C GLU A 195 -6.58 -7.75 9.71
N ILE A 196 -7.46 -8.22 8.82
CA ILE A 196 -8.35 -9.36 9.05
C ILE A 196 -7.54 -10.62 9.39
N GLU A 197 -6.48 -10.92 8.64
CA GLU A 197 -5.64 -12.08 8.91
C GLU A 197 -4.92 -11.98 10.27
N LYS A 198 -4.44 -10.79 10.65
CA LYS A 198 -3.85 -10.55 11.98
C LYS A 198 -4.89 -10.75 13.09
N LEU A 199 -6.09 -10.22 12.92
CA LEU A 199 -7.19 -10.38 13.89
C LEU A 199 -7.60 -11.84 14.02
N ARG A 200 -7.75 -12.56 12.90
CA ARG A 200 -8.03 -14.01 12.88
C ARG A 200 -6.95 -14.81 13.59
N ALA A 201 -5.68 -14.49 13.36
CA ALA A 201 -4.57 -15.14 14.06
C ALA A 201 -4.61 -14.86 15.57
N THR A 202 -4.91 -13.62 15.96
CA THR A 202 -5.04 -13.21 17.37
C THR A 202 -6.18 -13.95 18.06
N ILE A 203 -7.35 -14.01 17.42
CA ILE A 203 -8.52 -14.77 17.91
C ILE A 203 -8.13 -16.23 18.13
N ARG A 204 -7.46 -16.86 17.15
CA ARG A 204 -7.02 -18.27 17.26
C ARG A 204 -6.09 -18.50 18.46
N VAL A 205 -5.17 -17.58 18.74
CA VAL A 205 -4.27 -17.68 19.91
C VAL A 205 -5.06 -17.56 21.21
N LEU A 206 -5.92 -16.54 21.32
CA LEU A 206 -6.74 -16.29 22.51
C LEU A 206 -7.73 -17.44 22.79
N GLU A 207 -8.35 -18.00 21.74
CA GLU A 207 -9.20 -19.19 21.86
C GLU A 207 -8.42 -20.40 22.36
N GLY A 208 -7.19 -20.60 21.86
CA GLY A 208 -6.30 -21.66 22.34
C GLY A 208 -5.86 -21.47 23.80
N GLU A 209 -5.54 -20.24 24.20
CA GLU A 209 -5.22 -19.91 25.60
C GLU A 209 -6.42 -20.12 26.53
N LYS A 210 -7.62 -19.71 26.10
CA LYS A 210 -8.87 -19.95 26.84
C LYS A 210 -9.12 -21.44 27.05
N GLN A 211 -8.91 -22.28 26.03
CA GLN A 211 -9.03 -23.73 26.14
C GLN A 211 -7.99 -24.34 27.10
N LYS A 212 -6.73 -23.90 27.04
CA LYS A 212 -5.68 -24.33 27.98
C LYS A 212 -5.98 -23.92 29.42
N ALA A 213 -6.50 -22.71 29.63
CA ALA A 213 -6.91 -22.23 30.95
C ALA A 213 -8.10 -23.03 31.50
N GLN A 214 -9.08 -23.40 30.65
CA GLN A 214 -10.18 -24.28 31.02
C GLN A 214 -9.69 -25.70 31.37
N GLN A 215 -8.80 -26.29 30.57
CA GLN A 215 -8.19 -27.58 30.88
C GLN A 215 -7.38 -27.55 32.18
N THR A 216 -6.64 -26.47 32.44
CA THR A 216 -5.88 -26.29 33.68
C THR A 216 -6.81 -26.17 34.88
N LYS A 217 -7.94 -25.46 34.78
CA LYS A 217 -8.98 -25.43 35.83
C LYS A 217 -9.61 -26.80 36.08
N ASN A 218 -9.87 -27.57 35.03
CA ASN A 218 -10.42 -28.92 35.17
C ASN A 218 -9.42 -29.89 35.84
N ASN A 219 -8.11 -29.75 35.55
CA ASN A 219 -7.05 -30.59 36.13
C ASN A 219 -6.59 -30.14 37.53
N SER A 220 -6.85 -28.89 37.92
CA SER A 220 -6.53 -28.34 39.25
C SER A 220 -7.70 -28.39 40.23
N SER A 221 -8.84 -28.97 39.82
CA SER A 221 -9.90 -29.34 40.75
C SER A 221 -9.41 -30.49 41.64
N LEU A 222 -8.77 -30.13 42.76
CA LEU A 222 -8.51 -31.06 43.86
C LEU A 222 -9.87 -31.65 44.26
N LYS A 223 -10.10 -32.90 43.87
CA LYS A 223 -11.20 -33.69 44.43
C LYS A 223 -10.84 -33.96 45.88
N VAL A 224 -11.31 -33.10 46.78
CA VAL A 224 -11.29 -33.35 48.22
C VAL A 224 -12.22 -34.53 48.45
N VAL A 225 -11.63 -35.73 48.48
CA VAL A 225 -12.30 -36.92 49.00
C VAL A 225 -12.48 -36.70 50.49
N THR A 226 -13.68 -36.30 50.88
CA THR A 226 -14.09 -36.32 52.29
C THR A 226 -14.28 -37.79 52.66
N ASP A 227 -13.31 -38.39 53.32
CA ASP A 227 -13.46 -39.64 54.06
C ASP A 227 -14.23 -39.34 55.34
N SER A 228 -15.55 -39.22 55.24
CA SER A 228 -16.37 -39.08 56.44
C SER A 228 -17.61 -39.94 56.32
N SER A 229 -17.44 -41.17 56.78
CA SER A 229 -18.47 -41.98 57.38
C SER A 229 -19.33 -41.16 58.33
N GLY A 230 -20.61 -41.04 58.01
CA GLY A 230 -21.72 -40.97 58.96
C GLY A 230 -21.78 -39.76 59.90
N GLY A 231 -22.77 -38.91 59.68
CA GLY A 231 -23.49 -38.25 60.79
C GLY A 231 -23.49 -36.73 60.77
N THR A 232 -24.69 -36.18 60.59
CA THR A 232 -25.20 -34.93 61.17
C THR A 232 -24.46 -33.62 60.87
N SER A 233 -24.89 -32.92 59.80
CA SER A 233 -24.85 -31.45 59.74
C SER A 233 -26.05 -30.93 58.93
N PRO A 234 -26.80 -29.92 59.40
CA PRO A 234 -28.04 -29.45 58.75
C PRO A 234 -27.80 -28.41 57.65
N TYR A 235 -26.55 -28.11 57.30
CA TYR A 235 -26.24 -27.17 56.22
C TYR A 235 -25.98 -27.92 54.92
N ILE A 236 -27.01 -27.96 54.06
CA ILE A 236 -26.86 -28.37 52.66
C ILE A 236 -26.09 -27.26 51.94
N TYR A 237 -24.78 -27.43 51.79
CA TYR A 237 -24.05 -26.71 50.75
C TYR A 237 -24.33 -27.41 49.42
N SER A 238 -25.31 -26.91 48.68
CA SER A 238 -25.53 -27.31 47.29
C SER A 238 -24.35 -26.86 46.43
N PRO A 239 -23.74 -27.76 45.62
CA PRO A 239 -22.68 -27.38 44.71
C PRO A 239 -23.28 -26.55 43.56
N CYS A 240 -23.05 -25.24 43.56
CA CYS A 240 -23.49 -24.32 42.50
C CYS A 240 -22.73 -24.48 41.17
N SER A 241 -22.28 -25.70 40.80
CA SER A 241 -21.49 -25.90 39.56
C SER A 241 -21.98 -27.01 38.66
N GLU A 242 -23.08 -27.68 38.97
CA GLU A 242 -23.68 -28.66 38.07
C GLU A 242 -25.16 -28.37 37.90
N LEU A 243 -25.51 -27.67 36.81
CA LEU A 243 -26.75 -27.85 36.03
C LEU A 243 -26.77 -26.83 34.88
N SER A 244 -26.26 -27.26 33.72
CA SER A 244 -26.84 -26.86 32.44
C SER A 244 -26.76 -28.09 31.54
N PRO A 245 -27.79 -28.94 31.53
CA PRO A 245 -27.96 -29.88 30.45
C PRO A 245 -28.44 -29.09 29.23
N ASP A 246 -27.68 -29.17 28.14
CA ASP A 246 -28.18 -28.81 26.81
C ASP A 246 -29.43 -29.64 26.54
N ILE A 247 -30.60 -28.99 26.52
CA ILE A 247 -31.84 -29.60 26.05
C ILE A 247 -32.39 -28.75 24.92
N VAL A 248 -32.33 -29.37 23.75
CA VAL A 248 -32.95 -28.99 22.49
C VAL A 248 -34.47 -28.91 22.67
N ASN A 249 -35.06 -27.80 22.23
CA ASN A 249 -36.47 -27.57 21.88
C ASN A 249 -37.57 -28.09 22.83
N GLU A 250 -38.18 -27.18 23.61
CA GLU A 250 -39.60 -26.79 23.51
C GLU A 250 -40.00 -25.85 24.67
N SER A 251 -40.75 -24.80 24.34
CA SER A 251 -41.74 -24.16 25.22
C SER A 251 -41.26 -23.63 26.58
N ARG A 252 -40.59 -22.46 26.57
CA ARG A 252 -40.38 -21.63 27.78
C ARG A 252 -41.73 -21.19 28.38
N ASN A 253 -42.20 -21.87 29.40
CA ASN A 253 -43.05 -21.26 30.42
C ASN A 253 -42.24 -21.21 31.71
N LEU A 254 -41.55 -20.08 31.90
CA LEU A 254 -40.95 -19.74 33.19
C LEU A 254 -42.08 -19.66 34.23
N PRO A 255 -41.89 -20.16 35.46
CA PRO A 255 -42.89 -20.01 36.51
C PRO A 255 -43.19 -18.52 36.72
N GLN A 256 -44.47 -18.15 36.79
CA GLN A 256 -44.89 -16.77 36.94
C GLN A 256 -44.35 -16.23 38.27
N LEU A 257 -43.41 -15.29 38.19
CA LEU A 257 -42.80 -14.65 39.34
C LEU A 257 -43.86 -13.81 40.07
N ALA A 258 -43.79 -13.79 41.40
CA ALA A 258 -44.65 -12.93 42.21
C ALA A 258 -44.48 -11.46 41.78
N PRO A 259 -45.56 -10.67 41.70
CA PRO A 259 -45.47 -9.26 41.34
C PRO A 259 -44.57 -8.54 42.35
N LEU A 260 -43.54 -7.85 41.86
CA LEU A 260 -42.69 -7.01 42.69
C LEU A 260 -43.47 -5.76 43.09
N GLU A 261 -43.87 -5.68 44.36
CA GLU A 261 -44.31 -4.41 44.93
C GLU A 261 -43.08 -3.57 45.25
N MET A 262 -42.95 -2.45 44.54
CA MET A 262 -41.89 -1.49 44.78
C MET A 262 -42.26 -0.65 46.01
N PRO A 263 -41.32 -0.40 46.95
CA PRO A 263 -41.57 0.50 48.07
C PRO A 263 -41.98 1.88 47.56
N ASN A 264 -42.99 2.50 48.19
CA ASN A 264 -43.42 3.84 47.82
C ASN A 264 -42.38 4.86 48.34
N PHE A 265 -41.52 5.35 47.45
CA PHE A 265 -40.50 6.34 47.78
C PHE A 265 -41.11 7.75 47.76
N ASP A 266 -41.19 8.39 48.93
CA ASP A 266 -41.65 9.78 49.05
C ASP A 266 -40.51 10.78 48.78
N PHE A 267 -40.38 11.17 47.52
CA PHE A 267 -39.39 12.16 47.07
C PHE A 267 -39.71 13.60 47.49
N LEU A 268 -40.91 13.88 48.05
CA LEU A 268 -41.26 15.23 48.53
C LEU A 268 -40.51 15.60 49.80
N SER A 269 -40.06 14.62 50.58
CA SER A 269 -39.19 14.82 51.74
C SER A 269 -37.82 15.39 51.38
N LEU A 270 -37.33 15.12 50.16
CA LEU A 270 -36.00 15.53 49.69
C LEU A 270 -35.96 16.97 49.18
N ILE A 271 -37.10 17.53 48.78
CA ILE A 271 -37.20 18.89 48.19
C ILE A 271 -37.43 19.94 49.29
N LYS A 272 -37.93 19.54 50.47
CA LYS A 272 -38.23 20.49 51.56
C LYS A 272 -36.97 20.97 52.31
N SER A 273 -35.83 20.29 52.17
CA SER A 273 -34.57 20.68 52.83
C SER A 273 -33.71 21.67 52.02
N SER A 274 -34.04 21.93 50.76
CA SER A 274 -33.24 22.82 49.89
C SER A 274 -33.78 24.26 49.78
N THR A 275 -34.89 24.58 50.44
CA THR A 275 -35.55 25.91 50.37
C THR A 275 -35.53 26.70 51.69
N VAL A 276 -34.67 26.33 52.64
CA VAL A 276 -34.41 27.15 53.84
C VAL A 276 -32.91 27.29 54.02
N ASN A 277 -32.29 28.22 53.28
CA ASN A 277 -31.06 28.94 53.65
C ASN A 277 -30.63 29.86 52.49
N ASN A 278 -31.46 30.87 52.20
CA ASN A 278 -31.03 32.12 51.57
C ASN A 278 -31.93 33.23 52.10
N ASN A 279 -31.56 33.75 53.27
CA ASN A 279 -31.87 35.09 53.77
C ASN A 279 -30.64 35.58 54.52
#